data_AF-A0A2D9S841-F1
#
_entry.id   AF-A0A2D9S841-F1
#
_cell.length_a   1.000
_cell.length_b   1.000
_cell.length_c   1.000
_cell.angle_alpha   90.00
_cell.angle_beta   90.00
_cell.angle_gamma   90.00
#
_symmetry.space_group_name_H-M   'P 1'
#
loop_
_entity.id
_entity.type
_entity.pdbx_description
1 polymer ?
#
loop_
_entity_poly.entity_id
_entity_poly.type
_entity_poly.pdbx_seq_one_letter_code
_entity_poly.pdbx_strand_id
1 'polypeptide(L)'
;KAVITDADGKQRSYWPEFWSMKYLNERKLEDRVAFAYQYLNTAVRSTDVGISPELIIKGQVPEDYDCLGVGIDLSAGLKEKNDWTVMTLGGIKEGKIYMIDQRRARTMGNLEKMDLLCEMLADWNILAENDDGQYFPTLSPCLIWPEAIAYQNSFEGDFKRIIIEQRALYNLSVSPVKGFKGDKLARLRGVLGLYENKKVVWNKWRKWNVLEDELLNFGHSSHDDAVDSMVLTIGGLLRRGNLQIDYNSESFNL
;
A
#
# COMPACT_ATOMS: atom_id res chain seq x y z
N LYS A 1 21.04 0.44 -21.86
CA LYS A 1 19.66 0.51 -21.37
C LYS A 1 18.74 0.01 -22.47
N ALA A 2 18.03 -1.09 -22.21
CA ALA A 2 17.22 -1.87 -23.14
C ALA A 2 15.73 -1.54 -23.06
N VAL A 3 15.27 -0.87 -21.99
CA VAL A 3 13.89 -0.38 -21.86
C VAL A 3 13.91 1.15 -21.76
N ILE A 4 13.08 1.81 -22.54
CA ILE A 4 12.83 3.25 -22.51
C ILE A 4 11.40 3.47 -22.04
N THR A 5 11.18 4.48 -21.20
CA THR A 5 9.84 4.94 -20.84
C THR A 5 9.56 6.22 -21.63
N ASP A 6 8.45 6.25 -22.38
CA ASP A 6 8.03 7.47 -23.08
C ASP A 6 7.40 8.50 -22.10
N ALA A 7 7.13 9.71 -22.59
CA ALA A 7 6.58 10.80 -21.80
C ALA A 7 5.20 10.49 -21.20
N ASP A 8 4.49 9.49 -21.74
CA ASP A 8 3.19 9.01 -21.25
C ASP A 8 3.33 7.88 -20.20
N GLY A 9 4.55 7.49 -19.86
CA GLY A 9 4.85 6.44 -18.88
C GLY A 9 4.82 5.01 -19.45
N LYS A 10 4.71 4.85 -20.77
CA LYS A 10 4.65 3.54 -21.43
C LYS A 10 6.06 3.02 -21.73
N GLN A 11 6.34 1.81 -21.25
CA GLN A 11 7.64 1.16 -21.45
C GLN A 11 7.73 0.53 -22.84
N ARG A 12 8.83 0.78 -23.55
CA ARG A 12 9.16 0.22 -24.86
C ARG A 12 10.60 -0.28 -24.87
N SER A 13 10.86 -1.29 -25.69
CA SER A 13 12.23 -1.78 -25.87
C SER A 13 13.01 -0.76 -26.70
N TYR A 14 14.24 -0.48 -26.27
CA TYR A 14 15.21 0.32 -27.02
C TYR A 14 15.68 -0.40 -28.29
N TRP A 15 15.73 -1.74 -28.27
CA TRP A 15 16.06 -2.57 -29.42
C TRP A 15 15.09 -3.74 -29.55
N PRO A 16 13.90 -3.50 -30.16
CA PRO A 16 12.85 -4.51 -30.30
C PRO A 16 13.28 -5.74 -31.11
N GLU A 17 14.20 -5.57 -32.06
CA GLU A 17 14.71 -6.61 -32.96
C GLU A 17 15.56 -7.66 -32.23
N PHE A 18 16.29 -7.25 -31.19
CA PHE A 18 17.13 -8.14 -30.38
C PHE A 18 16.45 -8.53 -29.06
N TRP A 19 15.71 -7.60 -28.46
CA TRP A 19 15.00 -7.78 -27.19
C TRP A 19 13.58 -7.25 -27.32
N SER A 20 12.65 -8.16 -27.63
CA SER A 20 11.23 -7.79 -27.63
C SER A 20 10.76 -7.41 -26.22
N MET A 21 9.71 -6.57 -26.13
CA MET A 21 9.11 -6.26 -24.82
C MET A 21 8.58 -7.51 -24.10
N LYS A 22 8.14 -8.51 -24.85
CA LYS A 22 7.73 -9.81 -24.30
C LYS A 22 8.92 -10.50 -23.59
N TYR A 23 10.05 -10.60 -24.29
CA TYR A 23 11.28 -11.19 -23.76
C TYR A 23 11.82 -10.43 -22.54
N LEU A 24 11.83 -9.10 -22.58
CA LEU A 24 12.28 -8.27 -21.46
C LEU A 24 11.37 -8.41 -20.24
N ASN A 25 10.05 -8.51 -20.43
CA ASN A 25 9.11 -8.73 -19.34
C ASN A 25 9.27 -10.12 -18.71
N GLU A 26 9.52 -11.16 -19.52
CA GLU A 26 9.80 -12.52 -19.03
C GLU A 26 11.07 -12.53 -18.16
N ARG A 27 12.17 -11.94 -18.65
CA ARG A 27 13.43 -11.80 -17.88
C ARG A 27 13.27 -10.98 -16.61
N LYS A 28 12.48 -9.91 -16.64
CA LYS A 28 12.17 -9.10 -15.46
C LYS A 28 11.38 -9.91 -14.41
N LEU A 29 10.51 -10.82 -14.83
CA LEU A 29 9.76 -11.69 -13.91
C LEU A 29 10.64 -12.77 -13.29
N GLU A 30 11.64 -13.27 -14.01
CA GLU A 30 12.59 -14.30 -13.54
C GLU A 30 13.52 -13.76 -12.45
N ASP A 31 14.19 -12.63 -12.70
CA ASP A 31 15.09 -12.01 -11.73
C ASP A 31 15.17 -10.50 -11.97
N ARG A 32 14.49 -9.72 -11.12
CA ARG A 32 14.43 -8.26 -11.24
C ARG A 32 15.75 -7.57 -10.96
N VAL A 33 16.55 -8.13 -10.07
CA VAL A 33 17.84 -7.55 -9.69
C VAL A 33 18.80 -7.72 -10.86
N ALA A 34 18.92 -8.94 -11.38
CA ALA A 34 19.70 -9.20 -12.59
C ALA A 34 19.16 -8.40 -13.79
N PHE A 35 17.84 -8.26 -13.92
CA PHE A 35 17.24 -7.48 -14.99
C PHE A 35 17.60 -6.00 -14.93
N ALA A 36 17.54 -5.38 -13.75
CA ALA A 36 17.92 -3.99 -13.56
C ALA A 36 19.40 -3.75 -13.91
N TYR A 37 20.28 -4.67 -13.51
CA TYR A 37 21.70 -4.65 -13.87
C TYR A 37 21.94 -4.80 -15.38
N GLN A 38 21.38 -5.84 -15.99
CA GLN A 38 21.71 -6.25 -17.36
C GLN A 38 20.99 -5.39 -18.41
N TYR A 39 19.75 -5.00 -18.13
CA TYR A 39 18.87 -4.41 -19.14
C TYR A 39 18.51 -2.95 -18.85
N LEU A 40 18.49 -2.50 -17.59
CA LEU A 40 18.19 -1.08 -17.32
C LEU A 40 19.44 -0.20 -17.28
N ASN A 41 20.65 -0.79 -17.26
CA ASN A 41 21.92 -0.10 -16.93
C ASN A 41 21.81 0.72 -15.63
N THR A 42 20.91 0.32 -14.74
CA THR A 42 20.81 0.89 -13.41
C THR A 42 21.79 0.10 -12.56
N ALA A 43 22.79 0.77 -12.00
CA ALA A 43 23.59 0.15 -10.95
C ALA A 43 22.65 -0.10 -9.77
N VAL A 44 22.20 -1.33 -9.57
CA VAL A 44 21.52 -1.72 -8.33
C VAL A 44 22.59 -1.75 -7.26
N ARG A 45 22.97 -0.59 -6.72
CA ARG A 45 23.93 -0.54 -5.62
C ARG A 45 23.26 -1.18 -4.40
N SER A 46 23.40 -2.51 -4.29
CA SER A 46 23.17 -3.22 -3.05
C SER A 46 24.14 -2.62 -2.04
N THR A 47 23.61 -1.93 -1.02
CA THR A 47 23.84 -2.34 0.38
C THR A 47 23.11 -1.53 1.46
N ASP A 48 22.62 -0.29 1.30
CA ASP A 48 22.24 0.49 2.51
C ASP A 48 20.81 1.09 2.60
N VAL A 49 19.95 0.88 1.60
CA VAL A 49 18.71 1.69 1.47
C VAL A 49 17.41 0.90 1.27
N GLY A 50 17.42 -0.23 0.57
CA GLY A 50 16.22 -1.01 0.23
C GLY A 50 16.01 -2.26 1.11
N ILE A 51 14.80 -2.83 1.08
CA ILE A 51 14.53 -4.16 1.67
C ILE A 51 15.11 -5.23 0.75
N SER A 52 15.92 -6.13 1.32
CA SER A 52 16.50 -7.23 0.54
C SER A 52 15.40 -8.18 0.02
N PRO A 53 15.42 -8.63 -1.25
CA PRO A 53 14.38 -9.48 -1.83
C PRO A 53 14.05 -10.73 -1.02
N GLU A 54 15.05 -11.36 -0.39
CA GLU A 54 14.89 -12.55 0.44
C GLU A 54 14.13 -12.31 1.75
N LEU A 55 13.98 -11.04 2.17
CA LEU A 55 13.16 -10.66 3.32
C LEU A 55 11.69 -10.50 2.93
N ILE A 56 11.37 -10.48 1.64
CA ILE A 56 9.99 -10.40 1.13
C ILE A 56 9.38 -11.81 1.14
N ILE A 57 8.62 -12.10 2.18
CA ILE A 57 7.95 -13.39 2.33
C ILE A 57 6.58 -13.33 1.67
N LYS A 58 6.37 -14.14 0.62
CA LYS A 58 5.05 -14.35 0.03
C LYS A 58 4.38 -15.57 0.67
N GLY A 59 3.15 -15.42 1.14
CA GLY A 59 2.42 -16.45 1.87
C GLY A 59 0.91 -16.38 1.67
N GLN A 60 0.21 -17.37 2.22
CA GLN A 60 -1.24 -17.33 2.35
C GLN A 60 -1.62 -16.31 3.42
N VAL A 61 -2.65 -15.53 3.15
CA VAL A 61 -3.23 -14.60 4.12
C VAL A 61 -4.30 -15.31 4.96
N PRO A 62 -4.45 -14.97 6.26
CA PRO A 62 -5.51 -15.49 7.13
C PRO A 62 -6.91 -15.09 6.65
N GLU A 63 -7.94 -15.76 7.18
CA GLU A 63 -9.35 -15.43 6.93
C GLU A 63 -9.88 -14.33 7.85
N ASP A 64 -9.23 -14.11 9.00
CA ASP A 64 -9.60 -13.11 9.99
C ASP A 64 -8.36 -12.42 10.58
N TYR A 65 -8.56 -11.25 11.20
CA TYR A 65 -7.48 -10.39 11.70
C TYR A 65 -7.87 -9.72 13.01
N ASP A 66 -6.86 -9.45 13.85
CA ASP A 66 -7.03 -8.63 15.05
C ASP A 66 -7.37 -7.17 14.68
N CYS A 67 -6.85 -6.71 13.53
CA CYS A 67 -7.11 -5.40 12.96
C CYS A 67 -6.97 -5.47 11.43
N LEU A 68 -7.89 -4.82 10.71
CA LEU A 68 -7.82 -4.57 9.27
C LEU A 68 -7.77 -3.07 9.00
N GLY A 69 -7.02 -2.68 7.98
CA GLY A 69 -7.09 -1.32 7.50
C GLY A 69 -6.36 -1.05 6.19
N VAL A 70 -6.60 0.13 5.66
CA VAL A 70 -6.07 0.60 4.38
C VAL A 70 -5.24 1.85 4.59
N GLY A 71 -3.96 1.80 4.26
CA GLY A 71 -3.16 3.01 4.07
C GLY A 71 -3.44 3.62 2.71
N ILE A 72 -3.70 4.93 2.66
CA ILE A 72 -3.98 5.64 1.42
C ILE A 72 -2.95 6.75 1.24
N ASP A 73 -2.16 6.64 0.18
CA ASP A 73 -1.37 7.75 -0.34
C ASP A 73 -2.16 8.45 -1.45
N LEU A 74 -2.45 9.73 -1.25
CA LEU A 74 -3.39 10.50 -2.07
C LEU A 74 -2.62 11.43 -3.01
N SER A 75 -2.96 11.37 -4.30
CA SER A 75 -2.54 12.42 -5.23
C SER A 75 -3.32 13.71 -4.96
N ALA A 76 -2.61 14.76 -4.52
CA ALA A 76 -3.17 16.06 -4.13
C ALA A 76 -2.67 17.24 -4.99
N GLY A 77 -1.80 17.00 -5.98
CA GLY A 77 -1.23 18.04 -6.84
C GLY A 77 -2.25 18.66 -7.81
N LEU A 78 -2.41 19.99 -7.79
CA LEU A 78 -3.18 20.76 -8.79
C LEU A 78 -2.46 20.86 -10.15
N LYS A 79 -1.15 20.66 -10.15
CA LYS A 79 -0.30 20.61 -11.34
C LYS A 79 0.22 19.18 -11.47
N GLU A 80 -0.52 18.35 -12.19
CA GLU A 80 -0.06 17.34 -13.14
C GLU A 80 -1.10 16.22 -13.30
N LYS A 81 -1.29 15.79 -14.53
CA LYS A 81 -2.22 14.71 -14.91
C LYS A 81 -1.72 13.30 -14.49
N ASN A 82 -0.79 13.16 -13.53
CA ASN A 82 0.02 11.94 -13.41
C ASN A 82 0.34 11.37 -12.01
N ASP A 83 -0.05 12.02 -10.90
CA ASP A 83 0.25 11.48 -9.56
C ASP A 83 -0.65 10.29 -9.24
N TRP A 84 -0.06 9.20 -8.76
CA TRP A 84 -0.78 7.99 -8.39
C TRP A 84 -1.43 8.15 -7.01
N THR A 85 -2.70 7.80 -6.91
CA THR A 85 -3.27 7.42 -5.61
C THR A 85 -3.00 5.93 -5.41
N VAL A 86 -2.45 5.55 -4.26
CA VAL A 86 -2.19 4.14 -3.92
C VAL A 86 -2.86 3.77 -2.62
N MET A 87 -3.62 2.68 -2.65
CA MET A 87 -4.32 2.10 -1.52
C MET A 87 -3.73 0.73 -1.24
N THR A 88 -3.33 0.51 0.01
CA THR A 88 -2.75 -0.76 0.43
C THR A 88 -3.57 -1.33 1.57
N LEU A 89 -4.22 -2.47 1.35
CA LEU A 89 -4.98 -3.20 2.36
C LEU A 89 -4.02 -4.11 3.14
N GLY A 90 -4.07 -4.01 4.46
CA GLY A 90 -3.30 -4.85 5.35
C GLY A 90 -4.08 -5.26 6.59
N GLY A 91 -3.61 -6.33 7.22
CA GLY A 91 -4.15 -6.82 8.48
C GLY A 91 -3.04 -7.26 9.43
N ILE A 92 -3.33 -7.27 10.72
CA ILE A 92 -2.43 -7.84 11.73
C ILE A 92 -3.11 -9.05 12.37
N LYS A 93 -2.36 -10.14 12.49
CA LYS A 93 -2.80 -11.34 13.21
C LYS A 93 -1.62 -12.01 13.88
N GLU A 94 -1.74 -12.33 15.17
CA GLU A 94 -0.71 -13.01 15.96
C GLU A 94 0.65 -12.30 15.90
N GLY A 95 0.63 -10.97 15.91
CA GLY A 95 1.83 -10.14 15.83
C GLY A 95 2.58 -10.22 14.49
N LYS A 96 1.94 -10.73 13.43
CA LYS A 96 2.40 -10.64 12.04
C LYS A 96 1.51 -9.72 11.24
N ILE A 97 2.12 -8.95 10.36
CA ILE A 97 1.43 -8.09 9.41
C ILE A 97 1.30 -8.83 8.09
N TYR A 98 0.11 -8.78 7.52
CA TYR A 98 -0.21 -9.34 6.22
C TYR A 98 -0.55 -8.19 5.28
N MET A 99 0.21 -8.08 4.19
CA MET A 99 -0.11 -7.22 3.06
C MET A 99 -1.07 -7.99 2.16
N ILE A 100 -2.33 -7.56 2.12
CA ILE A 100 -3.44 -8.34 1.55
C ILE A 100 -3.64 -7.97 0.08
N ASP A 101 -3.71 -6.67 -0.21
CA ASP A 101 -3.93 -6.15 -1.56
C ASP A 101 -3.31 -4.75 -1.72
N GLN A 102 -3.06 -4.36 -2.98
CA GLN A 102 -2.65 -3.01 -3.33
C GLN A 102 -3.27 -2.60 -4.65
N ARG A 103 -3.97 -1.47 -4.63
CA ARG A 103 -4.57 -0.86 -5.81
C ARG A 103 -4.01 0.53 -6.03
N ARG A 104 -3.87 0.91 -7.30
CA ARG A 104 -3.43 2.25 -7.67
C ARG A 104 -4.25 2.78 -8.85
N ALA A 105 -4.52 4.08 -8.83
CA ALA A 105 -5.20 4.73 -9.93
C ALA A 105 -4.67 6.16 -10.15
N ARG A 106 -4.71 6.60 -11.40
CA ARG A 106 -4.48 8.00 -11.80
C ARG A 106 -5.84 8.67 -11.96
N THR A 107 -6.35 9.21 -10.87
CA THR A 107 -7.71 9.78 -10.80
C THR A 107 -7.64 11.17 -10.24
N MET A 108 -8.30 12.12 -10.91
CA MET A 108 -8.41 13.50 -10.42
C MET A 108 -9.56 13.63 -9.40
N GLY A 109 -10.63 12.85 -9.54
CA GLY A 109 -11.82 12.95 -8.70
C GLY A 109 -11.76 12.13 -7.42
N ASN A 110 -12.26 12.70 -6.31
CA ASN A 110 -12.39 11.95 -5.06
C ASN A 110 -13.41 10.82 -5.13
N LEU A 111 -14.45 10.95 -5.97
CA LEU A 111 -15.45 9.91 -6.17
C LEU A 111 -14.80 8.63 -6.71
N GLU A 112 -13.99 8.74 -7.76
CA GLU A 112 -13.25 7.61 -8.35
C GLU A 112 -12.29 6.96 -7.33
N LYS A 113 -11.63 7.77 -6.50
CA LYS A 113 -10.77 7.26 -5.41
C LYS A 113 -11.61 6.47 -4.39
N MET A 114 -12.77 6.97 -4.01
CA MET A 114 -13.68 6.28 -3.08
C MET A 114 -14.28 5.01 -3.68
N ASP A 115 -14.59 5.00 -4.97
CA ASP A 115 -15.07 3.81 -5.67
C ASP A 115 -13.98 2.74 -5.74
N LEU A 116 -12.73 3.12 -6.01
CA LEU A 116 -11.59 2.21 -5.95
C LEU A 116 -11.41 1.59 -4.56
N LEU A 117 -11.59 2.38 -3.50
CA LEU A 117 -11.55 1.90 -2.13
C LEU A 117 -12.68 0.87 -1.90
N CYS A 118 -13.92 1.20 -2.27
CA CYS A 118 -15.06 0.31 -2.07
C CYS A 118 -14.90 -1.00 -2.85
N GLU A 119 -14.46 -0.93 -4.10
CA GLU A 119 -14.20 -2.10 -4.96
C GLU A 119 -13.12 -2.99 -4.34
N MET A 120 -12.04 -2.40 -3.80
CA MET A 120 -11.01 -3.15 -3.08
C MET A 120 -11.59 -3.86 -1.86
N LEU A 121 -12.43 -3.19 -1.08
CA LEU A 121 -12.99 -3.78 0.13
C LEU A 121 -14.06 -4.83 -0.17
N ALA A 122 -14.81 -4.69 -1.27
CA ALA A 122 -15.78 -5.67 -1.74
C ALA A 122 -15.12 -6.97 -2.20
N ASP A 123 -14.02 -6.88 -2.95
CA ASP A 123 -13.18 -8.03 -3.35
C ASP A 123 -12.77 -8.95 -2.18
N TRP A 124 -12.66 -8.37 -0.99
CA TRP A 124 -12.24 -9.04 0.25
C TRP A 124 -13.39 -9.27 1.23
N ASN A 125 -14.64 -9.11 0.81
CA ASN A 125 -15.84 -9.25 1.64
C ASN A 125 -15.83 -8.37 2.91
N ILE A 126 -15.08 -7.27 2.89
CA ILE A 126 -15.13 -6.23 3.93
C ILE A 126 -16.34 -5.34 3.68
N LEU A 127 -16.70 -5.15 2.41
CA LEU A 127 -17.99 -4.64 1.97
C LEU A 127 -18.74 -5.73 1.19
N ALA A 128 -20.06 -5.64 1.16
CA ALA A 128 -20.89 -6.40 0.24
C ALA A 128 -21.27 -5.50 -0.95
N GLU A 129 -21.40 -6.08 -2.14
CA GLU A 129 -21.86 -5.40 -3.35
C GLU A 129 -23.13 -6.10 -3.86
N ASN A 130 -24.12 -5.34 -4.32
CA ASN A 130 -25.31 -5.88 -4.97
C ASN A 130 -25.22 -5.80 -6.50
N ASP A 131 -26.20 -6.38 -7.20
CA ASP A 131 -26.24 -6.39 -8.67
C ASP A 131 -26.32 -4.99 -9.30
N ASP A 132 -26.72 -3.97 -8.53
CA ASP A 132 -26.78 -2.57 -8.95
C ASP A 132 -25.46 -1.80 -8.72
N GLY A 133 -24.40 -2.47 -8.23
CA GLY A 133 -23.09 -1.87 -7.93
C GLY A 133 -23.08 -0.99 -6.66
N GLN A 134 -24.06 -1.18 -5.77
CA GLN A 134 -24.13 -0.48 -4.49
C GLN A 134 -23.38 -1.28 -3.42
N TYR A 135 -22.64 -0.55 -2.58
CA TYR A 135 -21.85 -1.13 -1.49
C TYR A 135 -22.59 -1.05 -0.16
N PHE A 136 -22.46 -2.11 0.64
CA PHE A 136 -23.06 -2.23 1.97
C PHE A 136 -22.01 -2.65 3.00
N PRO A 137 -22.12 -2.16 4.25
CA PRO A 137 -21.20 -2.54 5.31
C PRO A 137 -21.42 -4.01 5.73
N THR A 138 -20.32 -4.71 6.01
CA THR A 138 -20.36 -6.01 6.69
C THR A 138 -20.06 -5.84 8.18
N LEU A 139 -19.95 -6.95 8.91
CA LEU A 139 -19.51 -6.95 10.31
C LEU A 139 -17.99 -6.76 10.47
N SER A 140 -17.23 -6.75 9.38
CA SER A 140 -15.78 -6.60 9.41
C SER A 140 -15.40 -5.11 9.50
N PRO A 141 -14.90 -4.62 10.66
CA PRO A 141 -14.45 -3.25 10.77
C PRO A 141 -13.15 -3.04 9.99
N CYS A 142 -13.01 -1.88 9.33
CA CYS A 142 -11.81 -1.53 8.59
C CYS A 142 -11.41 -0.08 8.86
N LEU A 143 -10.16 0.11 9.27
CA LEU A 143 -9.58 1.43 9.50
C LEU A 143 -9.00 2.01 8.21
N ILE A 144 -9.18 3.30 7.98
CA ILE A 144 -8.64 4.01 6.81
C ILE A 144 -7.62 5.03 7.31
N TRP A 145 -6.38 4.90 6.85
CA TRP A 145 -5.24 5.73 7.25
C TRP A 145 -4.73 6.54 6.06
N PRO A 146 -5.40 7.65 5.72
CA PRO A 146 -4.89 8.56 4.71
C PRO A 146 -3.78 9.45 5.30
N GLU A 147 -2.90 9.95 4.46
CA GLU A 147 -1.96 11.02 4.82
C GLU A 147 -2.77 12.27 5.25
N ALA A 148 -2.47 12.81 6.44
CA ALA A 148 -3.33 13.78 7.09
C ALA A 148 -3.47 15.10 6.31
N ILE A 149 -2.40 15.59 5.67
CA ILE A 149 -2.43 16.87 4.96
C ILE A 149 -3.28 16.74 3.70
N ALA A 150 -3.03 15.70 2.89
CA ALA A 150 -3.79 15.42 1.68
C ALA A 150 -5.27 15.12 1.99
N TYR A 151 -5.53 14.39 3.09
CA TYR A 151 -6.87 14.12 3.57
C TYR A 151 -7.63 15.41 3.89
N GLN A 152 -7.06 16.27 4.75
CA GLN A 152 -7.68 17.52 5.18
C GLN A 152 -7.91 18.49 4.02
N ASN A 153 -6.96 18.58 3.10
CA ASN A 153 -7.03 19.54 2.01
C ASN A 153 -8.04 19.16 0.92
N SER A 154 -8.31 17.87 0.73
CA SER A 154 -9.04 17.43 -0.47
C SER A 154 -10.04 16.30 -0.26
N PHE A 155 -9.85 15.38 0.70
CA PHE A 155 -10.60 14.12 0.73
C PHE A 155 -11.65 14.05 1.85
N GLU A 156 -11.41 14.74 2.98
CA GLU A 156 -12.21 14.61 4.21
C GLU A 156 -13.70 14.93 4.03
N GLY A 157 -14.01 16.07 3.42
CA GLY A 157 -15.40 16.51 3.22
C GLY A 157 -16.19 15.55 2.35
N ASP A 158 -15.58 15.08 1.26
CA ASP A 158 -16.19 14.13 0.34
C ASP A 158 -16.32 12.75 0.98
N PHE A 159 -15.31 12.26 1.70
CA PHE A 159 -15.36 10.97 2.37
C PHE A 159 -16.50 10.93 3.38
N LYS A 160 -16.61 11.94 4.26
CA LYS A 160 -17.70 11.98 5.25
C LYS A 160 -19.07 12.01 4.57
N ARG A 161 -19.26 12.88 3.59
CA ARG A 161 -20.53 13.01 2.88
C ARG A 161 -20.92 11.76 2.10
N ILE A 162 -19.98 11.14 1.39
CA ILE A 162 -20.29 10.06 0.44
C ILE A 162 -20.23 8.69 1.13
N ILE A 163 -19.14 8.37 1.83
CA ILE A 163 -18.94 7.05 2.44
C ILE A 163 -19.82 6.87 3.67
N ILE A 164 -19.86 7.87 4.55
CA ILE A 164 -20.55 7.76 5.84
C ILE A 164 -22.01 8.18 5.75
N GLU A 165 -22.31 9.34 5.17
CA GLU A 165 -23.68 9.88 5.17
C GLU A 165 -24.55 9.28 4.04
N GLN A 166 -24.06 9.22 2.79
CA GLN A 166 -24.85 8.74 1.65
C GLN A 166 -24.85 7.22 1.50
N ARG A 167 -23.68 6.57 1.58
CA ARG A 167 -23.53 5.11 1.41
C ARG A 167 -23.69 4.33 2.73
N ALA A 168 -23.75 5.02 3.87
CA ALA A 168 -23.93 4.41 5.19
C ALA A 168 -22.92 3.29 5.52
N LEU A 169 -21.68 3.40 5.06
CA LEU A 169 -20.62 2.40 5.28
C LEU A 169 -20.01 2.54 6.68
N TYR A 170 -20.81 2.25 7.71
CA TYR A 170 -20.46 2.48 9.12
C TYR A 170 -19.34 1.57 9.65
N ASN A 171 -18.99 0.49 8.95
CA ASN A 171 -17.86 -0.37 9.31
C ASN A 171 -16.50 0.24 8.94
N LEU A 172 -16.49 1.33 8.18
CA LEU A 172 -15.28 2.07 7.81
C LEU A 172 -15.04 3.22 8.79
N SER A 173 -13.83 3.34 9.30
CA SER A 173 -13.44 4.39 10.24
C SER A 173 -12.14 5.05 9.80
N VAL A 174 -12.13 6.38 9.67
CA VAL A 174 -10.94 7.12 9.22
C VAL A 174 -10.12 7.59 10.42
N SER A 175 -8.82 7.36 10.36
CA SER A 175 -7.84 7.88 11.32
C SER A 175 -6.67 8.49 10.53
N PRO A 176 -6.74 9.78 10.16
CA PRO A 176 -5.70 10.42 9.37
C PRO A 176 -4.35 10.38 10.09
N VAL A 177 -3.32 9.99 9.36
CA VAL A 177 -1.98 9.82 9.90
C VAL A 177 -1.17 11.04 9.51
N LYS A 178 -0.71 11.80 10.52
CA LYS A 178 0.33 12.83 10.28
C LYS A 178 1.49 12.14 9.57
N GLY A 179 1.82 12.63 8.38
CA GLY A 179 2.98 12.16 7.63
C GLY A 179 4.20 12.09 8.56
N PHE A 180 4.97 11.02 8.42
CA PHE A 180 6.15 10.82 9.25
C PHE A 180 7.11 12.00 9.07
N LYS A 181 7.49 12.66 10.17
CA LYS A 181 8.53 13.69 10.17
C LYS A 181 9.87 13.02 9.90
N GLY A 182 10.44 13.21 8.70
CA GLY A 182 11.73 12.66 8.32
C GLY A 182 11.85 12.52 6.80
N ASP A 183 13.08 12.38 6.32
CA ASP A 183 13.33 12.05 4.92
C ASP A 183 12.71 10.69 4.56
N LYS A 184 12.39 10.46 3.28
CA LYS A 184 11.75 9.24 2.75
C LYS A 184 12.38 7.96 3.29
N LEU A 185 13.71 7.97 3.41
CA LEU A 185 14.52 6.90 4.00
C LEU A 185 14.19 6.58 5.46
N ALA A 186 13.94 7.59 6.29
CA ALA A 186 13.61 7.37 7.69
C ALA A 186 12.26 6.64 7.84
N ARG A 187 11.32 6.88 6.93
CA ARG A 187 10.00 6.23 6.90
C ARG A 187 10.12 4.74 6.61
N LEU A 188 10.88 4.37 5.57
CA LEU A 188 11.13 2.97 5.24
C LEU A 188 11.95 2.27 6.35
N ARG A 189 12.97 2.93 6.91
CA ARG A 189 13.76 2.40 8.04
C ARG A 189 12.90 2.05 9.26
N GLY A 190 11.82 2.81 9.50
CA GLY A 190 10.87 2.53 10.57
C GLY A 190 10.18 1.16 10.47
N VAL A 191 10.12 0.56 9.28
CA VAL A 191 9.50 -0.75 9.05
C VAL A 191 10.51 -1.87 8.74
N LEU A 192 11.79 -1.56 8.51
CA LEU A 192 12.83 -2.55 8.16
C LEU A 192 12.96 -3.66 9.20
N GLY A 193 12.93 -3.31 10.48
CA GLY A 193 13.03 -4.30 11.57
C GLY A 193 11.93 -5.37 11.51
N LEU A 194 10.76 -5.07 10.94
CA LEU A 194 9.69 -6.05 10.76
C LEU A 194 10.02 -7.04 9.64
N TYR A 195 10.66 -6.57 8.57
CA TYR A 195 11.10 -7.42 7.46
C TYR A 195 12.28 -8.31 7.87
N GLU A 196 13.27 -7.76 8.59
CA GLU A 196 14.40 -8.51 9.14
C GLU A 196 13.93 -9.65 10.07
N ASN A 197 12.91 -9.37 10.89
CA ASN A 197 12.30 -10.36 11.79
C ASN A 197 11.20 -11.21 11.13
N LYS A 198 11.03 -11.12 9.80
CA LYS A 198 10.06 -11.94 9.04
C LYS A 198 8.61 -11.81 9.55
N LYS A 199 8.26 -10.62 10.02
CA LYS A 199 6.93 -10.29 10.56
C LYS A 199 5.96 -9.77 9.51
N VAL A 200 6.42 -9.48 8.29
CA VAL A 200 5.58 -9.03 7.18
C VAL A 200 5.43 -10.16 6.16
N VAL A 201 4.19 -10.49 5.82
CA VAL A 201 3.84 -11.52 4.83
C VAL A 201 3.02 -10.88 3.72
N TRP A 202 3.44 -11.06 2.48
CA TRP A 202 2.73 -10.56 1.31
C TRP A 202 1.83 -11.65 0.74
N ASN A 203 0.61 -11.28 0.37
CA ASN A 203 -0.32 -12.20 -0.24
C ASN A 203 0.26 -12.80 -1.53
N LYS A 204 0.50 -14.11 -1.54
CA LYS A 204 1.09 -14.83 -2.68
C LYS A 204 0.23 -14.84 -3.94
N TRP A 205 -1.08 -14.57 -3.81
CA TRP A 205 -2.02 -14.56 -4.93
C TRP A 205 -2.22 -13.18 -5.56
N ARG A 206 -1.58 -12.13 -5.01
CA ARG A 206 -1.60 -10.78 -5.57
C ARG A 206 -0.27 -10.43 -6.24
N LYS A 207 -0.34 -9.50 -7.21
CA LYS A 207 0.82 -8.98 -7.93
C LYS A 207 1.36 -7.76 -7.20
N TRP A 208 2.57 -7.86 -6.67
CA TRP A 208 3.21 -6.78 -5.92
C TRP A 208 4.26 -6.03 -6.75
N ASN A 209 4.19 -6.14 -8.07
CA ASN A 209 5.30 -5.74 -8.94
C ASN A 209 5.69 -4.27 -8.78
N VAL A 210 4.72 -3.39 -8.58
CA VAL A 210 4.95 -1.96 -8.40
C VAL A 210 5.70 -1.70 -7.10
N LEU A 211 5.19 -2.25 -5.98
CA LEU A 211 5.83 -2.13 -4.68
C LEU A 211 7.24 -2.72 -4.66
N GLU A 212 7.46 -3.89 -5.27
CA GLU A 212 8.81 -4.49 -5.37
C GLU A 212 9.76 -3.60 -6.17
N ASP A 213 9.29 -3.07 -7.31
CA ASP A 213 10.12 -2.19 -8.13
C ASP A 213 10.47 -0.88 -7.38
N GLU A 214 9.52 -0.30 -6.66
CA GLU A 214 9.75 0.91 -5.86
C GLU A 214 10.68 0.64 -4.67
N LEU A 215 10.55 -0.49 -3.97
CA LEU A 215 11.45 -0.86 -2.87
C LEU A 215 12.89 -1.11 -3.34
N LEU A 216 13.07 -1.73 -4.50
CA LEU A 216 14.39 -1.99 -5.08
C LEU A 216 15.08 -0.71 -5.55
N ASN A 217 14.31 0.29 -5.98
CA ASN A 217 14.80 1.57 -6.48
C ASN A 217 14.57 2.73 -5.50
N PHE A 218 14.27 2.43 -4.23
CA PHE A 218 13.88 3.43 -3.25
C PHE A 218 15.00 4.47 -3.03
N GLY A 219 14.63 5.75 -3.00
CA GLY A 219 15.59 6.87 -2.94
C GLY A 219 16.24 7.25 -4.28
N HIS A 220 15.96 6.50 -5.35
CA HIS A 220 16.45 6.78 -6.70
C HIS A 220 15.33 6.92 -7.75
N SER A 221 14.16 6.32 -7.53
CA SER A 221 12.97 6.52 -8.37
C SER A 221 12.29 7.86 -8.07
N SER A 222 11.65 8.42 -9.10
CA SER A 222 10.78 9.61 -8.96
C SER A 222 9.44 9.30 -8.29
N HIS A 223 9.08 8.03 -8.17
CA HIS A 223 7.83 7.56 -7.58
C HIS A 223 8.12 6.63 -6.40
N ASP A 224 7.45 6.88 -5.29
CA ASP A 224 7.46 6.09 -4.04
C ASP A 224 6.05 5.92 -3.44
N ASP A 225 5.01 6.22 -4.22
CA ASP A 225 3.63 6.27 -3.76
C ASP A 225 3.15 4.91 -3.20
N ALA A 226 3.63 3.80 -3.78
CA ALA A 226 3.28 2.46 -3.30
C ALA A 226 4.02 2.11 -2.01
N VAL A 227 5.27 2.54 -1.86
CA VAL A 227 6.03 2.39 -0.61
C VAL A 227 5.43 3.25 0.50
N ASP A 228 5.01 4.48 0.20
CA ASP A 228 4.39 5.39 1.15
C ASP A 228 3.05 4.84 1.66
N SER A 229 2.21 4.35 0.75
CA SER A 229 0.96 3.64 1.10
C SER A 229 1.21 2.40 1.97
N MET A 230 2.25 1.60 1.66
CA MET A 230 2.67 0.46 2.48
C MET A 230 3.09 0.89 3.89
N VAL A 231 3.92 1.93 4.01
CA VAL A 231 4.41 2.43 5.31
C VAL A 231 3.27 3.02 6.14
N LEU A 232 2.32 3.72 5.52
CA LEU A 232 1.10 4.19 6.19
C LEU A 232 0.28 3.03 6.75
N THR A 233 0.12 1.97 5.96
CA THR A 233 -0.63 0.76 6.35
C THR A 233 0.04 0.06 7.54
N ILE A 234 1.34 -0.22 7.45
CA ILE A 234 2.11 -0.88 8.51
C ILE A 234 2.10 -0.02 9.78
N GLY A 235 2.34 1.29 9.65
CA GLY A 235 2.31 2.22 10.77
C GLY A 235 0.94 2.31 11.44
N GLY A 236 -0.14 2.31 10.64
CA GLY A 236 -1.51 2.29 11.13
C GLY A 236 -1.83 1.02 11.93
N LEU A 237 -1.45 -0.16 11.41
CA LEU A 237 -1.64 -1.44 12.09
C LEU A 237 -0.90 -1.52 13.43
N LEU A 238 0.30 -0.93 13.52
CA LEU A 238 1.10 -0.93 14.75
C LEU A 238 0.71 0.13 15.78
N ARG A 239 -0.11 1.14 15.41
CA ARG A 239 -0.55 2.19 16.34
C ARG A 239 -1.58 1.73 17.36
N ARG A 240 -2.20 0.57 17.17
CA ARG A 240 -3.13 0.02 18.15
C ARG A 240 -2.32 -0.45 19.37
N GLY A 241 -2.37 0.33 20.45
CA GLY A 241 -1.75 -0.06 21.72
C GLY A 241 -2.35 -1.37 22.24
N ASN A 242 -1.53 -2.19 22.88
CA ASN A 242 -2.03 -3.34 23.62
C ASN A 242 -2.81 -2.83 24.83
N LEU A 243 -4.08 -3.24 24.95
CA LEU A 243 -4.79 -3.13 26.22
C LEU A 243 -4.08 -4.06 27.20
N GLN A 244 -3.40 -3.49 28.20
CA GLN A 244 -2.84 -4.23 29.31
C GLN A 244 -3.84 -4.23 30.45
N ILE A 245 -4.06 -5.41 31.06
CA ILE A 245 -4.82 -5.50 32.29
C ILE A 245 -3.97 -4.84 33.37
N ASP A 246 -4.42 -3.70 33.87
CA ASP A 246 -3.86 -3.09 35.07
C ASP A 246 -4.47 -3.79 36.29
N TYR A 247 -3.67 -4.57 37.00
CA TYR A 247 -4.07 -5.17 38.27
C TYR A 247 -3.97 -4.10 39.35
N ASN A 248 -5.03 -3.32 39.54
CA ASN A 248 -5.13 -2.43 40.68
C ASN A 248 -5.36 -3.25 41.97
N SER A 249 -4.28 -3.48 42.72
CA SER A 249 -4.30 -4.23 43.98
C SER A 249 -5.21 -3.64 45.06
N GLU A 250 -5.63 -2.38 44.94
CA GLU A 250 -6.55 -1.75 45.89
C GLU A 250 -8.02 -2.12 45.65
N SER A 251 -8.35 -2.72 44.51
CA SER A 251 -9.73 -3.04 44.12
C SER A 251 -10.30 -4.29 44.82
N PHE A 252 -9.47 -5.07 45.51
CA PHE A 252 -9.85 -6.32 46.19
C PHE A 252 -9.98 -6.19 47.72
N ASN A 253 -9.83 -4.97 48.25
CA ASN A 253 -10.09 -4.65 49.66
C ASN A 253 -11.46 -3.98 49.84
N LEU A 254 -12.52 -4.63 49.35
CA LEU A 254 -13.92 -4.25 49.59
C LEU A 254 -14.60 -5.25 50.52
#